data_AF-A0A661JS18-F1
#
_entry.id   AF-A0A661JS18-F1
#
_cell.length_a   1.000
_cell.length_b   1.000
_cell.length_c   1.000
_cell.angle_alpha   90.00
_cell.angle_beta   90.00
_cell.angle_gamma   90.00
#
_symmetry.space_group_name_H-M   'P 1'
#
loop_
_entity.id
_entity.type
_entity.pdbx_description
1 polymer ?
#
loop_
_entity_poly.entity_id
_entity_poly.type
_entity_poly.pdbx_seq_one_letter_code
_entity_poly.pdbx_strand_id
1 'polypeptide(L)' 'MRPPFILAWEVTKVCNLNCLHCRASAVKTKDPLELDTEEGKHLL' A
#
# COMPACT_ATOMS: atom_id res chain seq x y z
N MET A 1 -6.19 7.61 -26.03
CA MET A 1 -5.98 7.82 -24.59
C MET A 1 -4.49 7.72 -24.31
N ARG A 2 -3.86 8.65 -23.58
CA ARG A 2 -2.42 8.59 -23.28
C ARG A 2 -2.22 7.69 -22.04
N PRO A 3 -1.33 6.67 -22.09
CA PRO A 3 -1.09 5.81 -20.93
C PRO A 3 -0.39 6.58 -19.81
N PRO A 4 -0.55 6.16 -18.54
CA PRO A 4 0.13 6.78 -17.41
C PRO A 4 1.65 6.61 -17.55
N PHE A 5 2.39 7.66 -17.17
CA PHE A 5 3.87 7.64 -17.21
C PHE A 5 4.47 6.85 -16.03
N ILE A 6 3.80 6.88 -14.88
CA ILE A 6 4.19 6.15 -13.67
C ILE A 6 2.92 5.51 -13.07
N LEU A 7 3.05 4.25 -12.68
CA LEU A 7 2.07 3.53 -11.87
C LEU A 7 2.75 3.12 -10.56
N ALA A 8 2.13 3.48 -9.44
CA ALA A 8 2.48 2.95 -8.13
C ALA A 8 1.31 2.10 -7.65
N TRP A 9 1.61 0.93 -7.11
CA TRP A 9 0.64 0.04 -6.49
C TRP A 9 1.16 -0.36 -5.12
N GLU A 10 0.41 -0.05 -4.08
CA GLU A 10 0.72 -0.41 -2.71
C GLU A 10 -0.04 -1.67 -2.30
N VAL A 11 0.69 -2.70 -1.87
CA VAL A 11 0.08 -3.91 -1.28
C VAL A 11 -0.37 -3.68 0.17
N THR A 12 0.24 -2.69 0.84
CA THR A 12 -0.13 -2.21 2.16
C THR A 12 0.00 -0.69 2.19
N LYS A 13 -0.89 -0.03 2.92
CA LYS A 13 -0.77 1.41 3.23
C LYS A 13 -0.48 1.68 4.71
N VAL A 14 -0.24 0.64 5.50
CA VAL A 14 0.04 0.79 6.93
C VAL A 14 1.46 1.28 7.14
N CYS A 15 1.61 2.38 7.89
CA CYS A 15 2.91 2.90 8.30
C CYS A 15 2.83 3.48 9.70
N ASN A 16 3.92 3.34 10.47
CA ASN A 16 4.04 3.89 11.82
C ASN A 16 4.48 5.37 11.84
N LEU A 17 4.64 6.00 10.68
CA LEU A 17 5.08 7.40 10.53
C LEU A 17 3.92 8.30 10.08
N ASN A 18 4.13 9.63 10.16
CA ASN A 18 3.19 10.65 9.70
C ASN A 18 3.92 11.78 8.94
N CYS A 19 4.63 11.42 7.87
CA CYS A 19 5.45 12.36 7.11
C CYS A 19 4.59 13.32 6.27
N LEU A 20 4.93 14.62 6.27
CA LEU A 20 4.27 15.65 5.45
C LEU A 20 4.32 15.36 3.94
N HIS A 21 5.33 14.61 3.50
CA HIS A 21 5.60 14.29 2.09
C HIS A 21 5.28 12.83 1.74
N CYS A 22 4.32 12.21 2.44
CA CYS A 22 4.00 10.79 2.22
C CYS A 22 3.32 10.57 0.85
N ARG A 23 4.06 10.04 -0.14
CA ARG A 23 3.50 9.66 -1.46
C ARG A 23 2.30 8.72 -1.33
N ALA A 24 2.43 7.71 -0.48
CA ALA A 24 1.41 6.68 -0.31
C ALA A 24 0.19 7.18 0.46
N SER A 25 0.22 8.39 1.05
CA SER A 25 -0.78 8.84 2.02
C SER A 25 -1.08 7.73 3.04
N ALA A 26 -0.01 7.23 3.66
CA ALA A 26 -0.06 6.07 4.53
C ALA A 26 -0.94 6.33 5.75
N VAL A 27 -1.55 5.26 6.25
CA VAL A 27 -2.48 5.26 7.38
C VAL A 27 -1.95 4.39 8.50
N LYS A 28 -2.48 4.57 9.72
CA LYS A 28 -2.06 3.77 10.88
C LYS A 28 -2.74 2.41 10.97
N THR A 29 -3.84 2.22 10.26
CA THR A 29 -4.70 1.04 10.36
C THR A 29 -4.81 0.37 9.01
N LYS A 30 -4.71 -0.97 8.99
CA LYS A 30 -4.87 -1.77 7.78
C LYS A 30 -6.28 -1.63 7.21
N ASP A 31 -6.39 -1.71 5.89
CA ASP A 31 -7.69 -1.93 5.26
C ASP A 31 -8.23 -3.31 5.68
N PRO A 32 -9.54 -3.47 5.92
CA PRO A 32 -10.11 -4.77 6.27
C PRO A 32 -9.87 -5.88 5.23
N LEU A 33 -9.60 -5.52 3.98
CA LEU A 33 -9.29 -6.45 2.88
C LEU A 33 -7.79 -6.54 2.57
N GLU A 34 -6.94 -5.87 3.34
CA GLU A 34 -5.48 -5.97 3.20
C GLU A 34 -5.01 -7.35 3.67
N LEU A 35 -4.25 -8.04 2.81
CA LEU A 35 -3.68 -9.34 3.13
C LEU A 35 -2.70 -9.22 4.29
N ASP A 36 -2.71 -10.20 5.18
CA ASP A 36 -1.62 -10.38 6.12
C ASP A 36 -0.40 -11.06 5.48
N THR A 37 0.68 -11.13 6.26
CA THR A 37 1.96 -11.69 5.81
C THR A 37 1.85 -13.17 5.41
N GLU A 38 1.02 -13.95 6.10
CA GLU A 38 0.89 -15.38 5.82
C GLU A 38 0.00 -15.62 4.60
N GLU A 39 -1.10 -14.87 4.47
CA GLU A 39 -1.94 -14.86 3.26
C GLU A 39 -1.12 -14.49 2.01
N GLY A 40 -0.26 -13.47 2.12
CA GLY A 40 0.63 -13.06 1.04
C GLY A 40 1.65 -14.13 0.64
N LYS A 41 2.24 -14.84 1.61
CA LYS A 41 3.17 -15.95 1.34
C LYS A 41 2.51 -17.12 0.63
N HIS A 42 1.21 -17.32 0.83
CA HIS A 42 0.46 -18.41 0.20
C HIS A 42 0.23 -18.20 -1.32
N LEU A 43 0.54 -17.01 -1.86
CA LEU A 43 0.37 -16.67 -3.27
C LEU A 43 1.64 -16.88 -4.14
N LEU A 44 2.75 -17.34 -3.54
CA LEU A 44 4.03 -17.61 -4.21
C LEU A 44 4.14 -19.09 -4.63
#